data_AF-A0A382GSB1-F1
#
_entry.id   AF-A0A382GSB1-F1
#
_cell.length_a   1.000
_cell.length_b   1.000
_cell.length_c   1.000
_cell.angle_alpha   90.00
_cell.angle_beta   90.00
_cell.angle_gamma   90.00
#
_symmetry.space_group_name_H-M   'P 1'
#
loop_
_entity.id
_entity.type
_entity.pdbx_description
1 polymer ?
#
loop_
_entity_poly.entity_id
_entity_poly.type
_entity_poly.pdbx_seq_one_letter_code
_entity_poly.pdbx_strand_id
1 'polypeptide(L)' 'MNLRCPLVALLVVTTLALPSCGNDSETQSLTVYSGRSEKLIGPIFDDFEAATGIDVAVRYGSSNDLALALS' A
#
# COMPACT_ATOMS: atom_id res chain seq x y z
N MET A 1 35.38 -19.65 40.06
CA MET A 1 35.75 -18.89 38.83
C MET A 1 35.88 -19.90 37.70
N ASN A 2 35.10 -19.93 36.62
CA ASN A 2 34.39 -18.86 35.94
C ASN A 2 33.16 -19.43 35.22
N LEU A 3 31.97 -19.13 35.73
CA LEU A 3 30.66 -19.44 35.19
C LEU A 3 30.29 -18.50 34.02
N ARG A 4 31.21 -18.33 33.07
CA ARG A 4 31.10 -17.32 32.01
C ARG A 4 30.83 -18.03 30.68
N CYS A 5 29.69 -17.71 30.06
CA CYS A 5 29.21 -18.18 28.75
C CYS A 5 28.39 -19.49 28.74
N PRO A 6 27.25 -19.56 29.44
CA PRO A 6 26.06 -20.05 28.74
C PRO A 6 24.88 -19.05 28.82
N LEU A 7 24.95 -18.07 29.72
CA LEU A 7 23.89 -17.09 29.95
C LEU A 7 23.79 -16.03 28.84
N VAL A 8 24.92 -15.70 28.20
CA VAL A 8 24.96 -14.68 27.13
C VAL A 8 24.46 -15.23 25.79
N ALA A 9 24.61 -16.54 25.55
CA ALA A 9 24.14 -17.18 24.31
C ALA A 9 22.60 -17.30 24.27
N LEU A 10 21.94 -17.36 25.43
CA LEU A 10 20.49 -17.50 25.53
C LEU A 10 19.73 -16.17 25.38
N LEU A 11 20.40 -15.02 25.60
CA LEU A 11 19.78 -13.69 25.58
C LEU A 11 19.68 -13.07 24.17
N VAL A 12 20.46 -13.55 23.20
CA VAL A 12 20.51 -12.96 21.84
C VAL A 12 19.48 -13.58 20.88
N VAL A 13 18.92 -14.74 21.24
CA VAL A 13 17.93 -15.49 20.42
C VAL A 13 16.48 -15.05 20.67
N THR A 14 16.22 -14.07 21.53
CA THR A 14 14.85 -13.66 21.88
C THR A 14 14.36 -12.36 21.22
N THR A 15 15.19 -11.66 20.44
CA THR A 15 14.81 -10.36 19.85
C THR A 15 14.37 -10.41 18.38
N LEU A 16 14.38 -11.58 17.73
CA LEU A 16 13.97 -11.71 16.31
C LEU A 16 12.47 -11.97 16.07
N ALA A 17 11.64 -12.03 17.11
CA ALA A 17 10.19 -12.18 16.95
C ALA A 17 9.48 -10.84 17.17
N LEU A 18 9.69 -9.89 16.26
CA LEU A 18 8.71 -8.82 16.04
C LEU A 18 7.62 -9.44 15.15
N PRO A 19 6.42 -9.76 15.66
CA PRO A 19 5.28 -9.97 14.77
C PRO A 19 5.06 -8.65 14.05
N SER A 20 5.45 -8.58 12.78
CA SER A 20 4.98 -7.54 11.87
C SER A 20 3.48 -7.81 11.64
N CYS A 21 2.65 -7.43 12.61
CA CYS A 21 1.21 -7.35 12.45
C CYS A 21 0.91 -6.10 11.60
N GLY A 22 1.21 -6.20 10.31
CA GLY A 22 0.53 -5.43 9.27
C GLY A 22 -0.48 -6.36 8.64
N ASN A 23 -1.57 -6.66 9.36
CA ASN A 23 -2.72 -7.37 8.81
C ASN A 23 -3.66 -6.33 8.17
N ASP A 24 -3.14 -5.57 7.22
CA ASP A 24 -3.98 -4.74 6.37
C ASP A 24 -4.43 -5.61 5.20
N SER A 25 -5.33 -6.55 5.52
CA SER A 25 -6.24 -7.14 4.53
C SER A 25 -7.38 -6.15 4.22
N GLU A 26 -7.06 -4.85 4.29
CA GLU A 26 -7.90 -3.75 3.85
C GLU A 26 -7.90 -3.81 2.34
N THR A 27 -9.07 -3.97 1.73
CA THR A 27 -9.26 -3.86 0.29
C THR A 27 -8.56 -2.58 -0.18
N GLN A 28 -7.40 -2.74 -0.82
CA GLN A 28 -6.58 -1.62 -1.27
C GLN A 28 -7.37 -0.94 -2.38
N SER A 29 -8.05 0.17 -2.05
CA SER A 29 -8.83 0.96 -3.00
C SER A 29 -8.14 2.31 -3.22
N LEU A 30 -7.89 2.63 -4.48
CA LEU A 30 -7.20 3.83 -4.93
C LEU A 30 -8.18 4.74 -5.69
N THR A 31 -8.47 5.91 -5.13
CA THR A 31 -9.26 6.91 -5.87
C THR A 31 -8.36 7.79 -6.73
N VAL A 32 -8.62 7.88 -8.03
CA VAL A 32 -7.83 8.66 -8.98
C VAL A 32 -8.68 9.74 -9.64
N TYR A 33 -8.24 11.00 -9.53
CA TYR A 33 -8.90 12.14 -10.19
C TYR A 33 -8.19 12.45 -11.51
N SER A 34 -8.90 12.27 -12.63
CA SER A 34 -8.31 12.40 -13.96
C SER A 34 -8.96 13.52 -14.78
N GLY A 35 -8.11 14.43 -15.27
CA GLY A 35 -8.48 15.43 -16.28
C GLY A 35 -8.49 14.92 -17.71
N ARG A 36 -8.16 13.63 -17.94
CA ARG A 36 -8.13 12.99 -19.25
C ARG A 36 -9.42 12.20 -19.48
N SER A 37 -9.84 12.10 -20.74
CA SER A 37 -11.03 11.32 -21.09
C SER A 37 -10.84 9.84 -20.75
N GLU A 38 -11.90 9.22 -20.24
CA GLU A 38 -11.95 7.78 -19.91
C GLU A 38 -11.45 6.89 -21.04
N LYS A 39 -11.83 7.19 -22.29
CA LYS A 39 -11.38 6.42 -23.45
C LYS A 39 -9.85 6.33 -23.61
N LEU A 40 -9.11 7.33 -23.15
CA LEU A 40 -7.64 7.34 -23.25
C LEU A 40 -6.96 6.56 -22.13
N ILE A 41 -7.52 6.60 -20.92
CA ILE A 41 -6.80 6.16 -19.72
C ILE A 41 -7.47 4.97 -19.01
N GLY A 42 -8.75 4.70 -19.28
CA GLY A 42 -9.51 3.59 -18.71
C GLY A 42 -8.82 2.23 -18.90
N PRO A 43 -8.37 1.88 -20.13
CA PRO A 43 -7.67 0.62 -20.36
C PRO A 43 -6.40 0.45 -19.52
N ILE A 44 -5.74 1.55 -19.13
CA ILE A 44 -4.53 1.51 -18.30
C ILE A 44 -4.89 1.11 -16.86
N PHE A 45 -6.03 1.60 -16.36
CA PHE A 45 -6.52 1.20 -15.04
C PHE A 45 -7.00 -0.23 -15.04
N ASP A 46 -7.72 -0.68 -16.08
CA ASP A 46 -8.11 -2.08 -16.22
C ASP A 46 -6.89 -3.02 -16.15
N ASP A 47 -5.82 -2.69 -16.88
CA ASP A 47 -4.55 -3.44 -16.85
C ASP A 47 -3.88 -3.41 -15.45
N PHE A 48 -3.95 -2.27 -14.76
CA PHE A 48 -3.40 -2.10 -13.42
C PHE A 48 -4.18 -2.92 -12.38
N GLU A 49 -5.52 -2.89 -12.41
CA GLU A 49 -6.37 -3.68 -11.53
C GLU A 49 -6.14 -5.17 -11.76
N ALA A 50 -6.06 -5.60 -13.02
CA ALA A 50 -5.78 -6.99 -13.37
C ALA A 50 -4.39 -7.46 -12.88
N ALA A 51 -3.38 -6.59 -12.91
CA ALA A 51 -2.02 -6.91 -12.50
C ALA A 51 -1.81 -6.90 -10.98
N THR A 52 -2.51 -6.01 -10.26
CA THR A 52 -2.26 -5.73 -8.84
C THR A 52 -3.34 -6.25 -7.91
N GLY A 53 -4.57 -6.45 -8.41
CA GLY A 53 -5.76 -6.75 -7.60
C GLY A 53 -6.23 -5.57 -6.75
N ILE A 54 -5.71 -4.37 -6.97
CA ILE A 54 -6.11 -3.12 -6.30
C ILE A 54 -7.31 -2.55 -7.05
N ASP A 55 -8.35 -2.15 -6.32
CA ASP A 55 -9.55 -1.52 -6.88
C ASP A 55 -9.26 -0.04 -7.18
N VAL A 56 -9.58 0.45 -8.38
CA VAL A 56 -9.32 1.83 -8.80
C VAL A 56 -10.62 2.59 -9.08
N ALA A 57 -10.99 3.48 -8.16
CA ALA A 57 -12.13 4.36 -8.32
C ALA A 57 -11.73 5.65 -9.07
N VAL A 58 -12.05 5.75 -10.36
CA VAL A 58 -11.69 6.92 -11.17
C VAL A 58 -12.79 7.99 -11.14
N ARG A 59 -12.41 9.24 -10.87
CA ARG A 59 -13.26 10.43 -10.97
C ARG A 59 -12.79 11.28 -12.13
N TYR A 60 -13.58 11.27 -13.20
CA TYR A 60 -13.35 12.09 -14.38
C TYR A 60 -13.93 13.49 -14.20
N GLY A 61 -13.20 14.51 -14.62
CA GLY A 61 -13.64 15.89 -14.58
C GLY A 61 -12.74 16.79 -15.40
N SER A 62 -13.14 18.04 -15.64
CA SER A 62 -12.19 19.02 -16.18
C SER A 62 -11.15 19.36 -15.12
N SER A 63 -9.92 19.71 -15.51
CA SER A 63 -8.87 20.10 -14.54
C SER A 63 -9.30 21.25 -13.62
N ASN A 64 -10.21 22.12 -14.07
CA ASN A 64 -10.78 23.18 -13.24
C ASN A 64 -11.73 22.63 -12.16
N ASP A 65 -12.61 21.69 -12.51
CA ASP A 65 -13.53 21.07 -11.54
C ASP A 65 -12.78 20.23 -10.49
N LEU A 66 -11.67 19.60 -10.89
CA LEU A 66 -10.84 18.79 -10.00
C LEU A 66 -9.98 19.65 -9.05
N ALA A 67 -9.52 20.83 -9.49
CA ALA A 67 -8.75 21.73 -8.65
C ALA A 67 -9.57 22.25 -7.45
N LEU A 68 -10.88 22.46 -7.64
CA LEU A 68 -11.82 22.83 -6.57
C LEU A 68 -12.07 21.71 -5.55
N ALA A 69 -11.94 20.44 -5.96
CA ALA A 69 -12.11 19.31 -5.06
C ALA A 69 -10.88 19.02 -4.17
N LEU A 70 -9.72 19.60 -4.52
CA LEU A 70 -8.42 19.34 -3.87
C LEU A 70 -7.86 20.56 -3.10
N SER A 71 -8.55 21.70 -3.14
CA SER A 71 -8.12 22.97 -2.51
C SER A 71 -8.55 23.11 -1.07
#